data_AF-A0A951JBX8-F1
#
_entry.id   AF-A0A951JBX8-F1
#
_cell.length_a   1.000
_cell.length_b   1.000
_cell.length_c   1.000
_cell.angle_alpha   90.00
_cell.angle_beta   90.00
_cell.angle_gamma   90.00
#
_symmetry.space_group_name_H-M   'P 1'
#
loop_
_entity.id
_entity.type
_entity.pdbx_description
1 polymer ?
#
loop_
_entity_poly.entity_id
_entity_poly.type
_entity_poly.pdbx_seq_one_letter_code
_entity_poly.pdbx_strand_id
1 'polypeptide(L)'
;TAGDTVAVALKAIFDHADFVTAITETHLDEIFNHQNVINKIINNLSGTYGNVVYNSTTNKFQYYNETGVLTDVDWSSLNTTNQSFAVVGSNLVITDTAGDTVAVALKAIFDHADFVTAITETHLDEIFNHQNVINKIINTLSGTYGNVVYNSTTNKFQYYNDAGVLTDVNWSDFNTTNQSFTVDANNEFLILSDSDGNNVSVALARLQTSKPWNKQNTTTQSSSHLDDIYQQGSVAVGASVIPTLTLGGVDQEVKFHVAGNISTTGKIYTTNSVYADYVFENYFTGYSDLNDKYEFKSLDYVKSFIEANHHLPGVTKVSDLNKTDSGYSFDMTALSIQQLEKIEELFIHSIEQQDLIDRQEAEINHLKSESELTKERLTRLENLLLNLK
;
A
#
# COMPACT_ATOMS: atom_id res chain seq x y z
N THR A 1 -43.00 -39.53 -4.07
CA THR A 1 -42.80 -38.93 -5.41
C THR A 1 -42.99 -37.42 -5.43
N ALA A 2 -44.04 -36.81 -4.85
CA ALA A 2 -44.11 -35.34 -4.74
C ALA A 2 -43.47 -34.75 -3.45
N GLY A 3 -43.41 -35.55 -2.37
CA GLY A 3 -42.80 -35.15 -1.10
C GLY A 3 -41.26 -35.14 -1.13
N ASP A 4 -40.66 -36.02 -1.92
CA ASP A 4 -39.20 -36.17 -2.04
C ASP A 4 -38.58 -34.99 -2.82
N THR A 5 -39.28 -34.47 -3.83
CA THR A 5 -38.82 -33.37 -4.70
C THR A 5 -38.61 -32.05 -3.95
N VAL A 6 -39.33 -31.81 -2.86
CA VAL A 6 -39.25 -30.56 -2.07
C VAL A 6 -38.23 -30.65 -0.94
N ALA A 7 -37.99 -31.85 -0.39
CA ALA A 7 -36.93 -32.08 0.60
C ALA A 7 -35.52 -31.89 -0.02
N VAL A 8 -35.35 -32.32 -1.26
CA VAL A 8 -34.13 -32.10 -2.07
C VAL A 8 -33.88 -30.62 -2.34
N ALA A 9 -34.94 -29.85 -2.66
CA ALA A 9 -34.83 -28.41 -2.90
C ALA A 9 -34.42 -27.61 -1.65
N LEU A 10 -34.77 -28.08 -0.46
CA LEU A 10 -34.42 -27.39 0.78
C LEU A 10 -32.95 -27.61 1.17
N LYS A 11 -32.45 -28.85 1.11
CA LYS A 11 -31.07 -29.18 1.50
C LYS A 11 -30.01 -28.60 0.55
N ALA A 12 -30.32 -28.49 -0.75
CA ALA A 12 -29.45 -27.83 -1.72
C ALA A 12 -29.19 -26.34 -1.43
N ILE A 13 -30.10 -25.68 -0.70
CA ILE A 13 -29.94 -24.28 -0.27
C ILE A 13 -29.13 -24.19 1.04
N PHE A 14 -29.19 -25.21 1.91
CA PHE A 14 -28.50 -25.23 3.21
C PHE A 14 -27.02 -25.66 3.17
N ASP A 15 -26.61 -26.49 2.20
CA ASP A 15 -25.24 -27.07 2.18
C ASP A 15 -24.20 -26.28 1.35
N HIS A 16 -24.60 -25.21 0.65
CA HIS A 16 -23.68 -24.40 -0.15
C HIS A 16 -23.05 -23.30 0.71
N ALA A 17 -21.83 -23.53 1.21
CA ALA A 17 -21.09 -22.58 2.07
C ALA A 17 -20.98 -21.17 1.47
N ASP A 18 -20.95 -21.06 0.14
CA ASP A 18 -20.88 -19.77 -0.56
C ASP A 18 -22.24 -19.04 -0.67
N PHE A 19 -23.37 -19.73 -0.57
CA PHE A 19 -24.71 -19.11 -0.61
C PHE A 19 -25.06 -18.45 0.73
N VAL A 20 -24.59 -19.04 1.83
CA VAL A 20 -24.72 -18.52 3.20
C VAL A 20 -23.86 -17.26 3.42
N THR A 21 -22.76 -17.11 2.68
CA THR A 21 -21.83 -15.98 2.87
C THR A 21 -22.21 -14.74 2.06
N ALA A 22 -22.98 -14.90 0.97
CA ALA A 22 -23.36 -13.82 0.06
C ALA A 22 -24.69 -13.12 0.41
N ILE A 23 -25.46 -13.64 1.35
CA ILE A 23 -26.71 -13.04 1.84
C ILE A 23 -26.52 -12.79 3.33
N THR A 24 -26.42 -11.52 3.73
CA THR A 24 -26.33 -11.14 5.15
C THR A 24 -27.40 -11.88 5.96
N GLU A 25 -27.04 -12.44 7.12
CA GLU A 25 -27.88 -13.30 7.99
C GLU A 25 -29.34 -12.82 8.13
N THR A 26 -29.58 -11.52 8.01
CA THR A 26 -30.89 -10.86 8.05
C THR A 26 -31.92 -11.28 7.00
N HIS A 27 -31.53 -11.69 5.78
CA HIS A 27 -32.51 -12.02 4.72
C HIS A 27 -32.84 -13.53 4.62
N LEU A 28 -31.96 -14.40 5.13
CA LEU A 28 -32.24 -15.85 5.20
C LEU A 28 -33.27 -16.14 6.29
N ASP A 29 -33.20 -15.44 7.42
CA ASP A 29 -34.20 -15.55 8.49
C ASP A 29 -35.62 -15.18 8.02
N GLU A 30 -35.77 -14.21 7.11
CA GLU A 30 -37.06 -13.82 6.52
C GLU A 30 -37.62 -14.85 5.51
N ILE A 31 -36.75 -15.53 4.76
CA ILE A 31 -37.17 -16.54 3.76
C ILE A 31 -37.53 -17.87 4.45
N PHE A 32 -36.76 -18.30 5.45
CA PHE A 32 -36.94 -19.59 6.11
C PHE A 32 -37.93 -19.58 7.28
N ASN A 33 -38.13 -18.45 7.95
CA ASN A 33 -39.23 -18.30 8.93
C ASN A 33 -40.55 -17.88 8.29
N HIS A 34 -40.61 -17.75 6.96
CA HIS A 34 -41.87 -17.53 6.30
C HIS A 34 -42.75 -18.76 6.52
N GLN A 35 -43.84 -18.60 7.29
CA GLN A 35 -44.74 -19.69 7.71
C GLN A 35 -45.15 -20.62 6.54
N ASN A 36 -45.22 -20.08 5.31
CA ASN A 36 -45.51 -20.83 4.09
C ASN A 36 -44.45 -21.89 3.73
N VAL A 37 -43.18 -21.63 4.00
CA VAL A 37 -42.06 -22.56 3.74
C VAL A 37 -42.07 -23.67 4.79
N ILE A 38 -42.18 -23.30 6.08
CA ILE A 38 -42.31 -24.25 7.19
C ILE A 38 -43.50 -25.20 6.99
N ASN A 39 -44.67 -24.65 6.62
CA ASN A 39 -45.87 -25.46 6.36
C ASN A 39 -45.69 -26.42 5.19
N LYS A 40 -44.99 -26.01 4.12
CA LYS A 40 -44.69 -26.91 2.99
C LYS A 40 -43.78 -28.06 3.41
N ILE A 41 -42.76 -27.78 4.22
CA ILE A 41 -41.84 -28.81 4.72
C ILE A 41 -42.58 -29.80 5.61
N ILE A 42 -43.41 -29.31 6.54
CA ILE A 42 -44.26 -30.16 7.39
C ILE A 42 -45.15 -31.06 6.54
N ASN A 43 -45.87 -30.50 5.56
CA ASN A 43 -46.78 -31.28 4.71
C ASN A 43 -46.06 -32.40 3.95
N ASN A 44 -44.83 -32.17 3.49
CA ASN A 44 -44.06 -33.18 2.77
C ASN A 44 -43.55 -34.28 3.70
N LEU A 45 -42.98 -33.89 4.85
CA LEU A 45 -42.48 -34.85 5.83
C LEU A 45 -43.62 -35.64 6.49
N SER A 46 -44.82 -35.07 6.61
CA SER A 46 -46.03 -35.77 7.08
C SER A 46 -46.42 -36.95 6.20
N GLY A 47 -46.02 -37.00 4.92
CA GLY A 47 -46.22 -38.16 4.07
C GLY A 47 -45.43 -39.40 4.52
N THR A 48 -44.26 -39.18 5.13
CA THR A 48 -43.34 -40.24 5.57
C THR A 48 -43.44 -40.50 7.07
N TYR A 49 -43.56 -39.44 7.87
CA TYR A 49 -43.52 -39.49 9.33
C TYR A 49 -44.88 -39.22 9.99
N GLY A 50 -45.91 -38.86 9.22
CA GLY A 50 -47.27 -38.61 9.70
C GLY A 50 -47.44 -37.25 10.38
N ASN A 51 -46.82 -37.06 11.54
CA ASN A 51 -47.11 -35.97 12.49
C ASN A 51 -45.89 -35.08 12.76
N VAL A 52 -45.45 -34.38 11.70
CA VAL A 52 -44.27 -33.51 11.78
C VAL A 52 -44.63 -32.14 12.33
N VAL A 53 -43.81 -31.65 13.25
CA VAL A 53 -43.89 -30.32 13.86
C VAL A 53 -42.56 -29.61 13.73
N TYR A 54 -42.60 -28.28 13.58
CA TYR A 54 -41.41 -27.44 13.55
C TYR A 54 -41.18 -26.80 14.92
N ASN A 55 -39.98 -27.01 15.47
CA ASN A 55 -39.54 -26.36 16.69
C ASN A 55 -38.80 -25.07 16.32
N SER A 56 -39.47 -23.93 16.46
CA SER A 56 -38.92 -22.61 16.13
C SER A 56 -37.80 -22.13 17.06
N THR A 57 -37.59 -22.80 18.21
CA THR A 57 -36.52 -22.45 19.15
C THR A 57 -35.21 -23.14 18.78
N THR A 58 -35.29 -24.36 18.24
CA THR A 58 -34.11 -25.15 17.82
C THR A 58 -33.93 -25.20 16.31
N ASN A 59 -34.88 -24.63 15.55
CA ASN A 59 -34.98 -24.69 14.09
C ASN A 59 -34.97 -26.12 13.53
N LYS A 60 -35.64 -27.05 14.22
CA LYS A 60 -35.68 -28.48 13.84
C LYS A 60 -37.08 -28.96 13.52
N PHE A 61 -37.20 -29.83 12.52
CA PHE A 61 -38.40 -30.61 12.27
C PHE A 61 -38.34 -31.92 13.06
N GLN A 62 -39.42 -32.21 13.77
CA GLN A 62 -39.52 -33.35 14.68
C GLN A 62 -40.86 -34.07 14.45
N TYR A 63 -40.94 -35.35 14.75
CA TYR A 63 -42.17 -36.14 14.66
C TYR A 63 -42.35 -36.98 15.91
N TYR A 64 -43.59 -37.41 16.20
CA TYR A 64 -43.78 -38.38 17.28
C TYR A 64 -43.56 -39.78 16.73
N ASN A 65 -42.55 -40.46 17.26
CA ASN A 65 -42.32 -41.86 16.94
C ASN A 65 -43.43 -42.77 17.51
N GLU A 66 -43.34 -44.07 17.23
CA GLU A 66 -44.35 -45.07 17.65
C GLU A 66 -44.57 -45.15 19.18
N THR A 67 -43.64 -44.62 19.97
CA THR A 67 -43.74 -44.56 21.44
C THR A 67 -44.23 -43.22 21.96
N GLY A 68 -44.63 -42.31 21.08
CA GLY A 68 -45.17 -40.99 21.41
C GLY A 68 -44.10 -39.97 21.84
N VAL A 69 -42.83 -40.21 21.53
CA VAL A 69 -41.72 -39.32 21.85
C VAL A 69 -41.35 -38.48 20.63
N LEU A 70 -41.19 -37.17 20.85
CA LEU A 70 -40.67 -36.25 19.85
C LEU A 70 -39.23 -36.64 19.46
N THR A 71 -39.03 -36.98 18.20
CA THR A 71 -37.75 -37.39 17.61
C THR A 71 -37.41 -36.47 16.45
N ASP A 72 -36.16 -36.05 16.35
CA ASP A 72 -35.66 -35.25 15.24
C ASP A 72 -35.76 -36.05 13.92
N VAL A 73 -36.18 -35.39 12.84
CA VAL A 73 -36.15 -36.00 11.50
C VAL A 73 -34.71 -36.27 11.10
N ASP A 74 -34.40 -37.51 10.73
CA ASP A 74 -33.07 -37.90 10.25
C ASP A 74 -32.92 -37.63 8.75
N TRP A 75 -32.19 -36.56 8.42
CA TRP A 75 -31.95 -36.10 7.07
C TRP A 75 -30.89 -36.92 6.31
N SER A 76 -30.16 -37.81 6.98
CA SER A 76 -29.04 -38.56 6.38
C SER A 76 -29.46 -39.63 5.37
N SER A 77 -30.73 -40.04 5.40
CA SER A 77 -31.32 -41.01 4.47
C SER A 77 -31.79 -40.41 3.14
N LEU A 78 -31.77 -39.08 3.01
CA LEU A 78 -32.08 -38.37 1.77
C LEU A 78 -30.76 -38.12 1.04
N ASN A 79 -30.51 -38.83 -0.06
CA ASN A 79 -29.34 -38.59 -0.91
C ASN A 79 -29.47 -37.22 -1.59
N THR A 80 -28.53 -36.30 -1.40
CA THR A 80 -28.70 -34.89 -1.82
C THR A 80 -27.48 -34.25 -2.48
N THR A 81 -26.57 -35.03 -3.06
CA THR A 81 -25.47 -34.40 -3.80
C THR A 81 -25.98 -33.98 -5.16
N ASN A 82 -25.93 -32.69 -5.47
CA ASN A 82 -26.20 -32.19 -6.81
C ASN A 82 -25.14 -32.76 -7.77
N GLN A 83 -25.58 -33.54 -8.75
CA GLN A 83 -24.71 -34.13 -9.76
C GLN A 83 -24.47 -33.14 -10.91
N SER A 84 -25.49 -32.40 -11.33
CA SER A 84 -25.37 -31.47 -12.45
C SER A 84 -26.35 -30.31 -12.38
N PHE A 85 -25.96 -29.19 -13.00
CA PHE A 85 -26.81 -28.05 -13.29
C PHE A 85 -26.92 -27.90 -14.81
N ALA A 86 -28.13 -27.79 -15.33
CA ALA A 86 -28.38 -27.62 -16.76
C ALA A 86 -29.50 -26.61 -16.98
N VAL A 87 -29.35 -25.73 -17.98
CA VAL A 87 -30.47 -24.90 -18.43
C VAL A 87 -31.26 -25.71 -19.45
N VAL A 88 -32.52 -26.01 -19.14
CA VAL A 88 -33.43 -26.74 -20.03
C VAL A 88 -34.67 -25.90 -20.26
N GLY A 89 -34.81 -25.39 -21.48
CA GLY A 89 -35.83 -24.39 -21.79
C GLY A 89 -35.63 -23.10 -20.98
N SER A 90 -36.66 -22.65 -20.28
CA SER A 90 -36.64 -21.44 -19.45
C SER A 90 -36.27 -21.69 -17.98
N ASN A 91 -35.79 -22.88 -17.64
CA ASN A 91 -35.56 -23.30 -16.27
C ASN A 91 -34.11 -23.70 -16.03
N LEU A 92 -33.58 -23.38 -14.86
CA LEU A 92 -32.40 -24.03 -14.31
C LEU A 92 -32.85 -25.36 -13.70
N VAL A 93 -32.36 -26.46 -14.26
CA VAL A 93 -32.60 -27.82 -13.80
C VAL A 93 -31.39 -28.30 -13.03
N ILE A 94 -31.63 -28.75 -11.81
CA ILE A 94 -30.64 -29.35 -10.91
C ILE A 94 -30.96 -30.83 -10.86
N THR A 95 -29.98 -31.68 -11.16
CA THR A 95 -30.12 -33.14 -11.08
C THR A 95 -29.25 -33.66 -9.95
N ASP A 96 -29.79 -34.53 -9.10
CA ASP A 96 -29.03 -35.15 -8.01
C ASP A 96 -28.31 -36.43 -8.44
N THR A 97 -27.53 -37.01 -7.54
CA THR A 97 -26.80 -38.27 -7.78
C THR A 97 -27.69 -39.51 -7.92
N ALA A 98 -28.99 -39.43 -7.59
CA ALA A 98 -29.99 -40.47 -7.85
C ALA A 98 -30.68 -40.30 -9.21
N GLY A 99 -30.47 -39.17 -9.89
CA GLY A 99 -31.05 -38.83 -11.19
C GLY A 99 -32.37 -38.06 -11.10
N ASP A 100 -32.79 -37.66 -9.90
CA ASP A 100 -33.98 -36.85 -9.70
C ASP A 100 -33.71 -35.38 -10.01
N THR A 101 -34.71 -34.68 -10.56
CA THR A 101 -34.53 -33.31 -11.07
C THR A 101 -35.42 -32.29 -10.38
N VAL A 102 -34.87 -31.12 -10.07
CA VAL A 102 -35.59 -29.92 -9.61
C VAL A 102 -35.40 -28.82 -10.64
N ALA A 103 -36.48 -28.17 -11.06
CA ALA A 103 -36.43 -27.09 -12.06
C ALA A 103 -36.91 -25.76 -11.45
N VAL A 104 -36.11 -24.71 -11.60
CA VAL A 104 -36.44 -23.34 -11.18
C VAL A 104 -36.58 -22.46 -12.41
N ALA A 105 -37.72 -21.79 -12.55
CA ALA A 105 -37.94 -20.86 -13.66
C ALA A 105 -37.01 -19.65 -13.56
N LEU A 106 -36.16 -19.47 -14.57
CA LEU A 106 -35.20 -18.37 -14.61
C LEU A 106 -35.86 -17.00 -14.83
N LYS A 107 -37.12 -16.99 -15.28
CA LYS A 107 -37.88 -15.76 -15.53
C LYS A 107 -37.93 -14.82 -14.31
N ALA A 108 -38.04 -15.36 -13.11
CA ALA A 108 -38.08 -14.56 -11.88
C ALA A 108 -36.74 -13.91 -11.52
N ILE A 109 -35.62 -14.48 -11.99
CA ILE A 109 -34.27 -13.95 -11.80
C ILE A 109 -34.01 -12.83 -12.81
N PHE A 110 -34.43 -13.04 -14.07
CA PHE A 110 -34.29 -12.05 -15.13
C PHE A 110 -35.21 -10.83 -14.98
N ASP A 111 -36.36 -10.99 -14.32
CA ASP A 111 -37.28 -9.88 -14.04
C ASP A 111 -36.91 -9.11 -12.75
N HIS A 112 -35.83 -9.49 -12.04
CA HIS A 112 -35.41 -8.79 -10.84
C HIS A 112 -34.81 -7.43 -11.18
N ALA A 113 -35.40 -6.35 -10.66
CA ALA A 113 -35.06 -4.97 -11.00
C ALA A 113 -33.56 -4.65 -10.85
N ASP A 114 -32.88 -5.24 -9.86
CA ASP A 114 -31.44 -5.02 -9.64
C ASP A 114 -30.56 -5.69 -10.69
N PHE A 115 -30.95 -6.87 -11.20
CA PHE A 115 -30.22 -7.56 -12.27
C PHE A 115 -30.40 -6.82 -13.60
N VAL A 116 -31.61 -6.33 -13.85
CA VAL A 116 -31.93 -5.51 -15.03
C VAL A 116 -31.16 -4.18 -14.97
N THR A 117 -31.12 -3.50 -13.81
CA THR A 117 -30.46 -2.18 -13.68
C THR A 117 -28.94 -2.23 -13.88
N ALA A 118 -28.28 -3.32 -13.48
CA ALA A 118 -26.85 -3.52 -13.70
C ALA A 118 -26.49 -3.77 -15.19
N ILE A 119 -27.46 -4.23 -15.98
CA ILE A 119 -27.32 -4.56 -17.40
C ILE A 119 -27.92 -3.46 -18.30
N THR A 120 -28.80 -2.59 -17.79
CA THR A 120 -29.55 -1.64 -18.62
C THR A 120 -28.72 -0.55 -19.26
N GLU A 121 -28.81 -0.58 -20.59
CA GLU A 121 -28.67 0.49 -21.60
C GLU A 121 -27.29 1.13 -21.73
N THR A 122 -26.67 1.65 -20.68
CA THR A 122 -25.40 2.40 -20.83
C THR A 122 -24.21 1.51 -21.23
N HIS A 123 -24.05 0.34 -20.60
CA HIS A 123 -22.91 -0.54 -20.88
C HIS A 123 -23.10 -1.39 -22.15
N LEU A 124 -24.33 -1.80 -22.47
CA LEU A 124 -24.59 -2.57 -23.69
C LEU A 124 -24.59 -1.69 -24.95
N ASP A 125 -25.10 -0.45 -24.88
CA ASP A 125 -25.01 0.48 -26.00
C ASP A 125 -23.56 0.90 -26.27
N GLU A 126 -22.71 1.11 -25.25
CA GLU A 126 -21.28 1.36 -25.46
C GLU A 126 -20.52 0.17 -26.07
N ILE A 127 -20.92 -1.07 -25.73
CA ILE A 127 -20.29 -2.29 -26.27
C ILE A 127 -20.73 -2.58 -27.71
N PHE A 128 -22.02 -2.40 -28.04
CA PHE A 128 -22.58 -2.78 -29.35
C PHE A 128 -22.67 -1.62 -30.38
N ASN A 129 -22.75 -0.35 -29.97
CA ASN A 129 -22.82 0.79 -30.90
C ASN A 129 -21.45 1.37 -31.29
N HIS A 130 -20.35 0.80 -30.82
CA HIS A 130 -19.05 1.21 -31.33
C HIS A 130 -18.98 0.74 -32.80
N GLN A 131 -18.96 1.68 -33.75
CA GLN A 131 -18.85 1.39 -35.20
C GLN A 131 -17.76 0.35 -35.51
N ASN A 132 -16.72 0.31 -34.69
CA ASN A 132 -15.64 -0.68 -34.73
C ASN A 132 -16.12 -2.12 -34.49
N VAL A 133 -17.04 -2.35 -33.56
CA VAL A 133 -17.62 -3.66 -33.26
C VAL A 133 -18.55 -4.10 -34.38
N ILE A 134 -19.44 -3.20 -34.86
CA ILE A 134 -20.31 -3.47 -36.02
C ILE A 134 -19.47 -3.83 -37.25
N ASN A 135 -18.43 -3.05 -37.56
CA ASN A 135 -17.54 -3.32 -38.68
C ASN A 135 -16.80 -4.65 -38.52
N LYS A 136 -16.36 -4.98 -37.30
CA LYS A 136 -15.69 -6.26 -37.02
C LYS A 136 -16.63 -7.44 -37.23
N ILE A 137 -17.89 -7.33 -36.77
CA ILE A 137 -18.92 -8.36 -36.98
C ILE A 137 -19.22 -8.52 -38.47
N ILE A 138 -19.39 -7.41 -39.21
CA ILE A 138 -19.58 -7.45 -40.68
C ILE A 138 -18.42 -8.18 -41.35
N ASN A 139 -17.17 -7.84 -41.02
CA ASN A 139 -15.99 -8.48 -41.62
C ASN A 139 -15.95 -9.98 -41.34
N THR A 140 -16.26 -10.40 -40.11
CA THR A 140 -16.30 -11.82 -39.73
C THR A 140 -17.39 -12.56 -40.51
N LEU A 141 -18.62 -12.03 -40.51
CA LEU A 141 -19.76 -12.66 -41.18
C LEU A 141 -19.62 -12.66 -42.71
N SER A 142 -18.93 -11.67 -43.28
CA SER A 142 -18.66 -11.58 -44.72
C SER A 142 -17.77 -12.73 -45.21
N GLY A 143 -16.97 -13.35 -44.34
CA GLY A 143 -16.24 -14.58 -44.68
C GLY A 143 -17.17 -15.75 -45.00
N THR A 144 -18.34 -15.81 -44.36
CA THR A 144 -19.33 -16.88 -44.54
C THR A 144 -20.40 -16.52 -45.58
N TYR A 145 -20.93 -15.30 -45.48
CA TYR A 145 -22.10 -14.86 -46.27
C TYR A 145 -21.77 -13.91 -47.41
N GLY A 146 -20.51 -13.48 -47.54
CA GLY A 146 -20.03 -12.54 -48.56
C GLY A 146 -20.46 -11.09 -48.33
N ASN A 147 -21.77 -10.82 -48.39
CA ASN A 147 -22.33 -9.48 -48.49
C ASN A 147 -23.18 -9.16 -47.25
N VAL A 148 -22.55 -8.79 -46.14
CA VAL A 148 -23.25 -8.54 -44.88
C VAL A 148 -23.43 -7.04 -44.64
N VAL A 149 -24.66 -6.65 -44.27
CA VAL A 149 -25.02 -5.27 -43.91
C VAL A 149 -25.69 -5.25 -42.53
N TYR A 150 -25.52 -4.14 -41.81
CA TYR A 150 -26.19 -3.91 -40.53
C TYR A 150 -27.37 -2.95 -40.70
N ASN A 151 -28.56 -3.40 -40.30
CA ASN A 151 -29.77 -2.59 -40.26
C ASN A 151 -29.89 -1.95 -38.88
N SER A 152 -29.57 -0.66 -38.78
CA SER A 152 -29.61 0.12 -37.53
C SER A 152 -31.02 0.43 -37.02
N THR A 153 -32.07 0.20 -37.84
CA THR A 153 -33.46 0.39 -37.41
C THR A 153 -34.00 -0.85 -36.70
N THR A 154 -33.59 -2.04 -37.14
CA THR A 154 -34.01 -3.32 -36.54
C THR A 154 -32.94 -3.95 -35.66
N ASN A 155 -31.73 -3.37 -35.59
CA ASN A 155 -30.54 -3.90 -34.93
C ASN A 155 -30.16 -5.32 -35.39
N LYS A 156 -30.29 -5.59 -36.69
CA LYS A 156 -30.01 -6.92 -37.27
C LYS A 156 -28.91 -6.87 -38.32
N PHE A 157 -28.10 -7.92 -38.38
CA PHE A 157 -27.20 -8.17 -39.50
C PHE A 157 -27.94 -8.98 -40.55
N GLN A 158 -27.81 -8.60 -41.81
CA GLN A 158 -28.53 -9.19 -42.95
C GLN A 158 -27.56 -9.44 -44.09
N TYR A 159 -27.83 -10.45 -44.93
CA TYR A 159 -27.05 -10.74 -46.13
C TYR A 159 -27.94 -10.98 -47.34
N TYR A 160 -27.39 -10.81 -48.54
CA TYR A 160 -28.08 -11.20 -49.77
C TYR A 160 -27.91 -12.70 -50.00
N ASN A 161 -29.02 -13.44 -49.97
CA ASN A 161 -29.02 -14.87 -50.32
C ASN A 161 -28.84 -15.08 -51.84
N ASP A 162 -28.76 -16.34 -52.27
CA ASP A 162 -28.57 -16.69 -53.69
C ASP A 162 -29.68 -16.19 -54.63
N ALA A 163 -30.85 -15.86 -54.08
CA ALA A 163 -31.97 -15.26 -54.81
C ALA A 163 -31.90 -13.71 -54.83
N GLY A 164 -30.86 -13.10 -54.27
CA GLY A 164 -30.68 -11.65 -54.19
C GLY A 164 -31.58 -10.98 -53.15
N VAL A 165 -32.13 -11.73 -52.20
CA VAL A 165 -33.03 -11.21 -51.15
C VAL A 165 -32.27 -11.01 -49.86
N LEU A 166 -32.47 -9.85 -49.22
CA LEU A 166 -31.96 -9.55 -47.89
C LEU A 166 -32.61 -10.49 -46.86
N THR A 167 -31.76 -11.30 -46.22
CA THR A 167 -32.13 -12.31 -45.24
C THR A 167 -31.40 -12.04 -43.93
N ASP A 168 -32.10 -12.16 -42.80
CA ASP A 168 -31.50 -12.00 -41.48
C ASP A 168 -30.44 -13.09 -41.24
N VAL A 169 -29.28 -12.69 -40.68
CA VAL A 169 -28.29 -13.65 -40.21
C VAL A 169 -28.90 -14.45 -39.06
N ASN A 170 -28.95 -15.76 -39.23
CA ASN A 170 -29.44 -16.65 -38.19
C ASN A 170 -28.33 -16.94 -37.19
N TRP A 171 -28.47 -16.39 -35.98
CA TRP A 171 -27.46 -16.54 -34.93
C TRP A 171 -27.42 -17.94 -34.33
N SER A 172 -28.47 -18.77 -34.50
CA SER A 172 -28.48 -20.15 -34.01
C SER A 172 -27.46 -21.04 -34.69
N ASP A 173 -26.98 -20.63 -35.86
CA ASP A 173 -25.97 -21.36 -36.64
C ASP A 173 -24.55 -21.07 -36.15
N PHE A 174 -24.41 -20.14 -35.20
CA PHE A 174 -23.15 -19.81 -34.53
C PHE A 174 -23.12 -20.41 -33.13
N ASN A 175 -21.96 -20.91 -32.74
CA ASN A 175 -21.75 -21.34 -31.38
C ASN A 175 -21.68 -20.13 -30.44
N THR A 176 -22.75 -19.93 -29.68
CA THR A 176 -22.85 -18.88 -28.65
C THR A 176 -22.58 -19.40 -27.23
N THR A 177 -22.23 -20.67 -27.08
CA THR A 177 -22.12 -21.32 -25.77
C THR A 177 -20.67 -21.31 -25.31
N ASN A 178 -20.38 -20.50 -24.30
CA ASN A 178 -19.11 -20.59 -23.58
C ASN A 178 -19.07 -21.90 -22.80
N GLN A 179 -18.01 -22.68 -23.00
CA GLN A 179 -17.78 -23.95 -22.33
C GLN A 179 -17.00 -23.77 -21.03
N SER A 180 -15.99 -22.90 -21.01
CA SER A 180 -15.15 -22.73 -19.82
C SER A 180 -14.56 -21.33 -19.69
N PHE A 181 -14.24 -20.99 -18.44
CA PHE A 181 -13.52 -19.79 -18.05
C PHE A 181 -12.36 -20.24 -17.16
N THR A 182 -11.14 -20.17 -17.67
CA THR A 182 -9.97 -20.75 -17.01
C THR A 182 -8.82 -19.75 -16.93
N VAL A 183 -7.97 -19.91 -15.92
CA VAL A 183 -6.75 -19.13 -15.77
C VAL A 183 -5.58 -19.99 -16.20
N ASP A 184 -4.87 -19.57 -17.25
CA ASP A 184 -3.56 -20.10 -17.59
C ASP A 184 -2.51 -19.32 -16.79
N ALA A 185 -2.18 -19.85 -15.62
CA ALA A 185 -1.20 -19.24 -14.72
C ALA A 185 0.23 -19.23 -15.28
N ASN A 186 0.55 -20.11 -16.24
CA ASN A 186 1.90 -20.19 -16.80
C ASN A 186 2.16 -19.09 -17.83
N ASN A 187 1.13 -18.79 -18.64
CA ASN A 187 1.20 -17.76 -19.66
C ASN A 187 0.56 -16.43 -19.23
N GLU A 188 0.04 -16.37 -17.99
CA GLU A 188 -0.63 -15.22 -17.40
C GLU A 188 -1.83 -14.70 -18.21
N PHE A 189 -2.68 -15.62 -18.68
CA PHE A 189 -3.91 -15.29 -19.40
C PHE A 189 -5.15 -15.80 -18.67
N LEU A 190 -6.21 -15.02 -18.77
CA LEU A 190 -7.57 -15.51 -18.59
C LEU A 190 -8.10 -15.98 -19.95
N ILE A 191 -8.57 -17.22 -20.03
CA ILE A 191 -9.02 -17.89 -21.26
C ILE A 191 -10.51 -18.20 -21.15
N LEU A 192 -11.27 -17.71 -22.12
CA LEU A 192 -12.64 -18.14 -22.40
C LEU A 192 -12.62 -19.11 -23.57
N SER A 193 -13.19 -20.30 -23.38
CA SER A 193 -13.35 -21.29 -24.44
C SER A 193 -14.83 -21.46 -24.80
N ASP A 194 -15.15 -21.51 -26.09
CA ASP A 194 -16.49 -21.88 -26.58
C ASP A 194 -16.68 -23.40 -26.68
N SER A 195 -17.90 -23.85 -26.96
CA SER A 195 -18.20 -25.29 -27.08
C SER A 195 -17.58 -26.00 -28.28
N ASP A 196 -16.98 -25.27 -29.23
CA ASP A 196 -16.27 -25.82 -30.38
C ASP A 196 -14.75 -25.85 -30.15
N GLY A 197 -14.30 -25.34 -28.99
CA GLY A 197 -12.90 -25.29 -28.59
C GLY A 197 -12.14 -24.05 -29.07
N ASN A 198 -12.82 -23.02 -29.57
CA ASN A 198 -12.17 -21.74 -29.87
C ASN A 198 -11.95 -20.93 -28.58
N ASN A 199 -10.85 -20.18 -28.55
CA ASN A 199 -10.43 -19.43 -27.37
C ASN A 199 -10.34 -17.93 -27.59
N VAL A 200 -10.79 -17.16 -26.60
CA VAL A 200 -10.49 -15.73 -26.44
C VAL A 200 -9.66 -15.56 -25.17
N SER A 201 -8.55 -14.83 -25.25
CA SER A 201 -7.62 -14.66 -24.13
C SER A 201 -7.41 -13.18 -23.77
N VAL A 202 -7.39 -12.89 -22.48
CA VAL A 202 -7.09 -11.56 -21.92
C VAL A 202 -5.88 -11.66 -21.00
N ALA A 203 -4.86 -10.83 -21.23
CA ALA A 203 -3.64 -10.82 -20.43
C ALA A 203 -3.91 -10.35 -18.99
N LEU A 204 -3.50 -11.13 -17.99
CA LEU A 204 -3.65 -10.83 -16.56
C LEU A 204 -2.79 -9.65 -16.11
N ALA A 205 -1.75 -9.29 -16.86
CA ALA A 205 -0.95 -8.09 -16.60
C ALA A 205 -1.79 -6.80 -16.53
N ARG A 206 -2.94 -6.76 -17.22
CA ARG A 206 -3.90 -5.64 -17.14
C ARG A 206 -4.70 -5.60 -15.83
N LEU A 207 -4.68 -6.68 -15.06
CA LEU A 207 -5.36 -6.85 -13.78
C LEU A 207 -4.40 -6.80 -12.58
N GLN A 208 -3.08 -6.86 -12.81
CA GLN A 208 -2.09 -6.78 -11.74
C GLN A 208 -2.01 -5.35 -11.17
N THR A 209 -2.18 -5.25 -9.85
CA THR A 209 -2.03 -4.00 -9.09
C THR A 209 -0.56 -3.74 -8.75
N SER A 210 0.23 -3.46 -9.77
CA SER A 210 1.64 -3.08 -9.58
C SER A 210 1.76 -1.80 -8.74
N LYS A 211 2.75 -1.75 -7.84
CA LYS A 211 3.05 -0.59 -6.98
C LYS A 211 3.94 0.41 -7.73
N PRO A 212 4.00 1.70 -7.33
CA PRO A 212 4.71 2.73 -8.09
C PRO A 212 6.26 2.66 -8.01
N TRP A 213 6.85 1.59 -7.47
CA TRP A 213 8.29 1.43 -7.33
C TRP A 213 8.80 0.08 -7.84
N ASN A 214 10.10 0.01 -8.12
CA ASN A 214 10.81 -1.24 -8.43
C ASN A 214 11.35 -1.89 -7.17
N LYS A 215 11.37 -3.23 -7.13
CA LYS A 215 11.95 -3.97 -5.99
C LYS A 215 13.47 -3.85 -5.99
N GLN A 216 14.05 -3.62 -4.82
CA GLN A 216 15.51 -3.53 -4.67
C GLN A 216 16.22 -4.77 -5.20
N ASN A 217 17.39 -4.55 -5.83
CA ASN A 217 18.21 -5.58 -6.49
C ASN A 217 17.55 -6.26 -7.70
N THR A 218 16.49 -5.67 -8.25
CA THR A 218 15.81 -6.19 -9.44
C THR A 218 15.48 -5.08 -10.44
N THR A 219 15.02 -5.48 -11.63
CA THR A 219 14.41 -4.59 -12.63
C THR A 219 12.88 -4.71 -12.67
N THR A 220 12.29 -5.40 -11.71
CA THR A 220 10.85 -5.70 -11.69
C THR A 220 10.09 -4.75 -10.78
N GLN A 221 8.89 -4.37 -11.21
CA GLN A 221 7.97 -3.55 -10.43
C GLN A 221 7.46 -4.33 -9.21
N SER A 222 7.21 -3.62 -8.10
CA SER A 222 6.73 -4.22 -6.86
C SER A 222 5.26 -4.63 -6.93
N SER A 223 4.92 -5.70 -6.20
CA SER A 223 3.54 -6.16 -6.01
C SER A 223 3.10 -6.13 -4.54
N SER A 224 4.01 -5.86 -3.59
CA SER A 224 3.75 -5.88 -2.15
C SER A 224 4.28 -4.63 -1.44
N HIS A 225 3.57 -4.17 -0.40
CA HIS A 225 4.03 -3.05 0.46
C HIS A 225 5.22 -3.40 1.37
N LEU A 226 5.61 -4.68 1.43
CA LEU A 226 6.79 -5.13 2.16
C LEU A 226 8.04 -5.21 1.27
N ASP A 227 7.90 -5.01 -0.04
CA ASP A 227 9.05 -5.02 -0.93
C ASP A 227 9.89 -3.75 -0.74
N ASP A 228 11.21 -3.92 -0.63
CA ASP A 228 12.15 -2.79 -0.56
C ASP A 228 12.07 -1.90 -1.81
N ILE A 229 12.16 -0.59 -1.60
CA ILE A 229 12.01 0.44 -2.64
C ILE A 229 13.36 0.69 -3.33
N TYR A 230 13.36 0.65 -4.66
CA TYR A 230 14.50 1.05 -5.49
C TYR A 230 14.14 2.10 -6.53
N GLN A 231 14.96 3.16 -6.55
CA GLN A 231 14.92 4.27 -7.51
C GLN A 231 16.37 4.64 -7.88
N GLN A 232 16.67 4.76 -9.17
CA GLN A 232 17.95 5.30 -9.65
C GLN A 232 17.90 6.83 -9.88
N GLY A 233 16.70 7.34 -10.13
CA GLY A 233 16.45 8.78 -10.22
C GLY A 233 16.38 9.45 -8.86
N SER A 234 16.04 10.72 -8.87
CA SER A 234 15.80 11.48 -7.64
C SER A 234 14.36 11.31 -7.15
N VAL A 235 14.16 11.42 -5.83
CA VAL A 235 12.85 11.33 -5.19
C VAL A 235 12.48 12.69 -4.60
N ALA A 236 11.32 13.22 -5.02
CA ALA A 236 10.69 14.41 -4.44
C ALA A 236 9.44 14.00 -3.65
N VAL A 237 9.35 14.44 -2.39
CA VAL A 237 8.20 14.20 -1.51
C VAL A 237 7.49 15.53 -1.26
N GLY A 238 6.20 15.61 -1.56
CA GLY A 238 5.43 16.86 -1.44
C GLY A 238 5.71 17.90 -2.53
N ALA A 239 6.48 17.54 -3.57
CA ALA A 239 6.80 18.40 -4.70
C ALA A 239 6.84 17.59 -6.01
N SER A 240 6.56 18.25 -7.14
CA SER A 240 6.67 17.66 -8.49
C SER A 240 8.01 17.93 -9.17
N VAL A 241 8.82 18.85 -8.62
CA VAL A 241 10.13 19.25 -9.12
C VAL A 241 11.05 19.44 -7.93
N ILE A 242 12.30 18.97 -8.04
CA ILE A 242 13.35 19.27 -7.07
C ILE A 242 13.94 20.63 -7.43
N PRO A 243 13.90 21.63 -6.53
CA PRO A 243 14.53 22.93 -6.78
C PRO A 243 16.04 22.80 -6.96
N THR A 244 16.63 23.61 -7.85
CA THR A 244 18.08 23.72 -7.96
C THR A 244 18.66 24.21 -6.65
N LEU A 245 19.57 23.43 -6.06
CA LEU A 245 20.33 23.82 -4.88
C LEU A 245 21.74 24.21 -5.32
N THR A 246 22.05 25.50 -5.33
CA THR A 246 23.42 25.98 -5.54
C THR A 246 24.05 26.23 -4.18
N LEU A 247 25.25 25.71 -3.93
CA LEU A 247 26.08 25.98 -2.74
C LEU A 247 27.48 26.36 -3.19
N GLY A 248 28.03 27.47 -2.69
CA GLY A 248 29.37 27.95 -3.10
C GLY A 248 29.52 28.23 -4.61
N GLY A 249 28.42 28.57 -5.30
CA GLY A 249 28.41 28.77 -6.75
C GLY A 249 28.38 27.49 -7.59
N VAL A 250 28.20 26.32 -6.97
CA VAL A 250 28.10 25.02 -7.64
C VAL A 250 26.73 24.40 -7.40
N ASP A 251 26.07 23.98 -8.47
CA ASP A 251 24.81 23.24 -8.40
C ASP A 251 25.04 21.84 -7.84
N GLN A 252 24.26 21.50 -6.82
CA GLN A 252 24.34 20.24 -6.10
C GLN A 252 23.41 19.20 -6.72
N GLU A 253 23.90 17.97 -6.88
CA GLU A 253 23.08 16.86 -7.34
C GLU A 253 22.18 16.33 -6.21
N VAL A 254 20.95 16.83 -6.14
CA VAL A 254 19.99 16.44 -5.11
C VAL A 254 19.26 15.15 -5.52
N LYS A 255 19.51 14.06 -4.79
CA LYS A 255 18.83 12.76 -4.97
C LYS A 255 17.54 12.62 -4.16
N PHE A 256 17.39 13.34 -3.05
CA PHE A 256 16.21 13.27 -2.20
C PHE A 256 15.81 14.67 -1.72
N HIS A 257 14.57 15.07 -1.98
CA HIS A 257 14.01 16.35 -1.56
C HIS A 257 12.65 16.15 -0.89
N VAL A 258 12.43 16.84 0.22
CA VAL A 258 11.17 16.81 0.97
C VAL A 258 10.66 18.23 1.15
N ALA A 259 9.54 18.56 0.51
CA ALA A 259 8.78 19.77 0.76
C ALA A 259 7.95 19.59 2.05
N GLY A 260 8.62 19.64 3.19
CA GLY A 260 8.05 19.39 4.51
C GLY A 260 9.12 19.03 5.54
N ASN A 261 8.68 18.46 6.67
CA ASN A 261 9.58 18.04 7.74
C ASN A 261 10.03 16.59 7.54
N ILE A 262 11.28 16.30 7.91
CA ILE A 262 11.81 14.93 8.02
C ILE A 262 11.88 14.57 9.51
N SER A 263 11.26 13.45 9.88
CA SER A 263 11.34 12.88 11.23
C SER A 263 11.79 11.42 11.14
N THR A 264 12.76 11.03 11.96
CA THR A 264 13.28 9.66 12.02
C THR A 264 13.51 9.25 13.47
N THR A 265 13.23 7.98 13.79
CA THR A 265 13.61 7.36 15.06
C THR A 265 15.01 6.73 15.00
N GLY A 266 15.57 6.61 13.79
CA GLY A 266 16.90 6.07 13.55
C GLY A 266 17.99 7.14 13.58
N LYS A 267 19.15 6.76 13.04
CA LYS A 267 20.32 7.64 12.90
C LYS A 267 20.48 8.09 11.44
N ILE A 268 21.03 9.28 11.25
CA ILE A 268 21.45 9.78 9.95
C ILE A 268 22.98 9.65 9.88
N TYR A 269 23.47 8.93 8.87
CA TYR A 269 24.90 8.78 8.61
C TYR A 269 25.25 9.58 7.36
N THR A 270 26.35 10.33 7.43
CA THR A 270 26.92 11.04 6.29
C THR A 270 28.38 10.65 6.16
N THR A 271 28.91 10.67 4.93
CA THR A 271 30.33 10.45 4.66
C THR A 271 30.94 11.77 4.25
N ASN A 272 31.93 12.25 4.99
CA ASN A 272 32.75 13.39 4.63
C ASN A 272 34.22 12.96 4.49
N SER A 273 34.99 13.75 3.77
CA SER A 273 36.43 13.53 3.63
C SER A 273 37.24 14.06 4.81
N VAL A 274 36.64 14.90 5.67
CA VAL A 274 37.34 15.59 6.76
C VAL A 274 36.48 15.56 8.02
N TYR A 275 37.06 15.10 9.11
CA TYR A 275 36.53 15.21 10.47
C TYR A 275 37.45 16.17 11.24
N ALA A 276 36.91 17.04 12.11
CA ALA A 276 37.64 18.19 12.65
C ALA A 276 38.76 17.86 13.67
N ASP A 277 39.19 16.60 13.77
CA ASP A 277 40.20 16.10 14.71
C ASP A 277 41.64 16.45 14.26
N TYR A 278 41.83 17.70 13.83
CA TYR A 278 43.10 18.25 13.37
C TYR A 278 43.57 19.43 14.22
N VAL A 279 42.67 20.04 15.02
CA VAL A 279 43.01 21.22 15.82
C VAL A 279 44.00 20.85 16.91
N PHE A 280 43.71 19.79 17.68
CA PHE A 280 44.61 19.32 18.73
C PHE A 280 45.93 18.80 18.17
N GLU A 281 45.90 18.03 17.09
CA GLU A 281 47.11 17.50 16.45
C GLU A 281 48.04 18.63 16.03
N ASN A 282 47.49 19.64 15.34
CA ASN A 282 48.26 20.81 14.92
C ASN A 282 48.79 21.60 16.12
N TYR A 283 47.99 21.81 17.17
CA TYR A 283 48.42 22.57 18.35
C TYR A 283 49.59 21.89 19.10
N PHE A 284 49.53 20.57 19.31
CA PHE A 284 50.55 19.86 20.08
C PHE A 284 51.76 19.40 19.28
N THR A 285 51.60 19.14 17.97
CA THR A 285 52.69 18.62 17.12
C THR A 285 53.21 19.63 16.11
N GLY A 286 52.47 20.72 15.88
CA GLY A 286 52.77 21.75 14.88
C GLY A 286 52.24 21.45 13.47
N TYR A 287 51.56 20.32 13.26
CA TYR A 287 51.09 19.88 11.94
C TYR A 287 49.87 18.94 12.05
N SER A 288 49.08 18.81 10.98
CA SER A 288 48.05 17.76 10.87
C SER A 288 47.91 17.26 9.43
N ASP A 289 47.86 15.93 9.25
CA ASP A 289 47.64 15.30 7.94
C ASP A 289 46.21 15.49 7.42
N LEU A 290 45.25 15.72 8.33
CA LEU A 290 43.84 15.93 7.99
C LEU A 290 43.59 17.34 7.42
N ASN A 291 44.38 18.32 7.86
CA ASN A 291 44.33 19.69 7.35
C ASN A 291 45.71 20.38 7.49
N ASP A 292 46.51 20.31 6.42
CA ASP A 292 47.86 20.88 6.34
C ASP A 292 47.89 22.42 6.36
N LYS A 293 46.74 23.07 6.14
CA LYS A 293 46.59 24.53 6.12
C LYS A 293 45.99 25.09 7.40
N TYR A 294 45.61 24.24 8.35
CA TYR A 294 45.06 24.71 9.61
C TYR A 294 46.12 25.46 10.42
N GLU A 295 45.70 26.55 11.05
CA GLU A 295 46.56 27.38 11.88
C GLU A 295 45.76 27.88 13.08
N PHE A 296 46.17 27.47 14.29
CA PHE A 296 45.57 27.94 15.53
C PHE A 296 45.79 29.44 15.72
N LYS A 297 44.71 30.18 16.00
CA LYS A 297 44.73 31.65 16.10
C LYS A 297 44.72 32.11 17.55
N SER A 298 45.45 33.19 17.85
CA SER A 298 45.44 33.80 19.18
C SER A 298 44.11 34.49 19.49
N LEU A 299 43.76 34.61 20.78
CA LEU A 299 42.57 35.35 21.22
C LEU A 299 42.56 36.81 20.78
N ASP A 300 43.72 37.46 20.67
CA ASP A 300 43.83 38.83 20.15
C ASP A 300 43.43 38.91 18.67
N TYR A 301 43.87 37.95 17.86
CA TYR A 301 43.44 37.83 16.47
C TYR A 301 41.93 37.56 16.39
N VAL A 302 41.44 36.57 17.14
CA VAL A 302 40.03 36.18 17.16
C VAL A 302 39.15 37.37 17.54
N LYS A 303 39.51 38.11 18.59
CA LYS A 303 38.83 39.34 19.00
C LYS A 303 38.79 40.38 17.89
N SER A 304 39.94 40.68 17.30
CA SER A 304 40.05 41.66 16.20
C SER A 304 39.20 41.23 14.99
N PHE A 305 39.18 39.93 14.67
CA PHE A 305 38.38 39.38 13.59
C PHE A 305 36.87 39.51 13.86
N ILE A 306 36.43 39.19 15.08
CA ILE A 306 35.01 39.30 15.48
C ILE A 306 34.55 40.76 15.46
N GLU A 307 35.37 41.68 15.98
CA GLU A 307 35.07 43.12 15.98
C GLU A 307 34.90 43.66 14.56
N ALA A 308 35.73 43.19 13.61
CA ALA A 308 35.67 43.62 12.22
C ALA A 308 34.58 42.91 11.39
N ASN A 309 34.34 41.61 11.61
CA ASN A 309 33.54 40.78 10.70
C ASN A 309 32.18 40.33 11.29
N HIS A 310 32.02 40.40 12.61
CA HIS A 310 30.84 39.97 13.36
C HIS A 310 30.48 38.47 13.23
N HIS A 311 31.48 37.62 12.97
CA HIS A 311 31.38 36.17 13.07
C HIS A 311 32.73 35.57 13.46
N LEU A 312 32.77 34.27 13.78
CA LEU A 312 34.00 33.56 14.14
C LEU A 312 34.85 33.24 12.90
N PRO A 313 36.19 33.26 13.02
CA PRO A 313 37.07 32.81 11.96
C PRO A 313 36.86 31.31 11.68
N GLY A 314 36.85 30.94 10.38
CA GLY A 314 36.59 29.55 9.94
C GLY A 314 35.11 29.16 9.92
N VAL A 315 34.20 29.98 10.46
CA VAL A 315 32.75 29.76 10.41
C VAL A 315 32.13 30.52 9.25
N THR A 316 31.32 29.82 8.46
CA THR A 316 30.62 30.40 7.29
C THR A 316 29.71 31.54 7.72
N LYS A 317 29.90 32.73 7.13
CA LYS A 317 29.08 33.90 7.45
C LYS A 317 27.68 33.74 6.86
N VAL A 318 26.67 34.24 7.57
CA VAL A 318 25.27 34.18 7.11
C VAL A 318 25.03 34.84 5.75
N SER A 319 25.81 35.89 5.42
CA SER A 319 25.73 36.57 4.11
C SER A 319 26.20 35.72 2.95
N ASP A 320 27.01 34.69 3.24
CA ASP A 320 27.61 33.82 2.24
C ASP A 320 26.78 32.54 2.05
N LEU A 321 25.75 32.36 2.88
CA LEU A 321 24.75 31.30 2.74
C LEU A 321 23.73 31.69 1.67
N ASN A 322 23.28 30.69 0.91
CA ASN A 322 22.24 30.91 -0.08
C ASN A 322 20.91 31.15 0.61
N LYS A 323 20.35 32.33 0.37
CA LYS A 323 19.03 32.72 0.86
C LYS A 323 17.96 32.34 -0.16
N THR A 324 17.03 31.51 0.27
CA THR A 324 15.82 31.13 -0.45
C THR A 324 14.61 31.88 0.13
N ASP A 325 13.47 31.83 -0.55
CA ASP A 325 12.21 32.38 -0.03
C ASP A 325 11.79 31.74 1.30
N SER A 326 12.23 30.51 1.56
CA SER A 326 11.91 29.72 2.75
C SER A 326 12.97 29.81 3.87
N GLY A 327 14.10 30.50 3.66
CA GLY A 327 15.18 30.61 4.64
C GLY A 327 16.57 30.40 4.04
N TYR A 328 17.55 30.05 4.88
CA TYR A 328 18.94 29.81 4.43
C TYR A 328 19.17 28.33 4.12
N SER A 329 19.82 28.07 2.99
CA SER A 329 20.33 26.74 2.64
C SER A 329 21.80 26.64 3.04
N PHE A 330 22.13 25.58 3.77
CA PHE A 330 23.50 25.31 4.24
C PHE A 330 23.75 23.80 4.31
N ASP A 331 25.03 23.43 4.27
CA ASP A 331 25.49 22.06 4.44
C ASP A 331 25.62 21.74 5.94
N MET A 332 24.77 20.84 6.43
CA MET A 332 24.78 20.42 7.85
C MET A 332 26.06 19.67 8.22
N THR A 333 26.63 18.90 7.30
CA THR A 333 27.89 18.17 7.53
C THR A 333 29.04 19.16 7.65
N ALA A 334 29.13 20.15 6.76
CA ALA A 334 30.13 21.21 6.87
C ALA A 334 29.97 22.05 8.16
N LEU A 335 28.74 22.39 8.53
CA LEU A 335 28.46 23.10 9.78
C LEU A 335 28.92 22.30 11.01
N SER A 336 28.66 20.99 11.05
CA SER A 336 29.10 20.13 12.15
C SER A 336 30.63 20.09 12.29
N ILE A 337 31.37 20.12 11.18
CA ILE A 337 32.84 20.17 11.19
C ILE A 337 33.31 21.53 11.74
N GLN A 338 32.76 22.64 11.23
CA GLN A 338 33.10 24.00 11.69
C GLN A 338 32.81 24.17 13.19
N GLN A 339 31.69 23.62 13.67
CA GLN A 339 31.35 23.62 15.09
C GLN A 339 32.36 22.85 15.94
N LEU A 340 32.75 21.65 15.52
CA LEU A 340 33.72 20.84 16.25
C LEU A 340 35.09 21.52 16.28
N GLU A 341 35.57 22.08 15.16
CA GLU A 341 36.80 22.87 15.11
C GLU A 341 36.80 24.01 16.13
N LYS A 342 35.71 24.79 16.20
CA LYS A 342 35.60 25.89 17.17
C LYS A 342 35.52 25.40 18.62
N ILE A 343 34.90 24.24 18.86
CA ILE A 343 34.87 23.63 20.19
C ILE A 343 36.28 23.24 20.62
N GLU A 344 37.08 22.62 19.74
CA GLU A 344 38.46 22.24 20.03
C GLU A 344 39.34 23.47 20.29
N GLU A 345 39.22 24.53 19.48
CA GLU A 345 39.91 25.80 19.73
C GLU A 345 39.55 26.42 21.09
N LEU A 346 38.26 26.40 21.44
CA LEU A 346 37.79 26.91 22.73
C LEU A 346 38.39 26.14 23.90
N PHE A 347 38.52 24.82 23.78
CA PHE A 347 39.17 24.00 24.80
C PHE A 347 40.65 24.33 24.93
N ILE A 348 41.38 24.53 23.83
CA ILE A 348 42.79 24.95 23.90
C ILE A 348 42.91 26.31 24.59
N HIS A 349 42.12 27.32 24.20
CA HIS A 349 42.16 28.63 24.86
C HIS A 349 41.79 28.56 26.33
N SER A 350 40.88 27.66 26.71
CA SER A 350 40.50 27.46 28.12
C SER A 350 41.64 26.83 28.93
N ILE A 351 42.39 25.89 28.34
CA ILE A 351 43.60 25.32 28.94
C ILE A 351 44.67 26.41 29.10
N GLU A 352 44.95 27.19 28.05
CA GLU A 352 45.92 28.31 28.12
C GLU A 352 45.55 29.33 29.20
N GLN A 353 44.25 29.63 29.36
CA GLN A 353 43.75 30.52 30.40
C GLN A 353 43.92 29.92 31.80
N GLN A 354 43.64 28.62 31.98
CA GLN A 354 43.87 27.95 33.27
C GLN A 354 45.35 27.95 33.65
N ASP A 355 46.24 27.65 32.71
CA ASP A 355 47.69 27.70 32.92
C ASP A 355 48.18 29.11 33.29
N LEU A 356 47.53 30.15 32.76
CA LEU A 356 47.82 31.54 33.16
C LEU A 356 47.34 31.81 34.59
N ILE A 357 46.13 31.36 34.95
CA ILE A 357 45.56 31.52 36.30
C ILE A 357 46.45 30.82 37.33
N ASP A 358 46.87 29.59 37.06
CA ASP A 358 47.72 28.81 37.98
C ASP A 358 49.06 29.50 38.21
N ARG A 359 49.67 30.05 37.15
CA ARG A 359 50.91 30.85 37.26
C ARG A 359 50.69 32.14 38.05
N GLN A 360 49.58 32.83 37.83
CA GLN A 360 49.25 34.04 38.58
C GLN A 360 48.99 33.72 40.06
N GLU A 361 48.33 32.62 40.37
CA GLU A 361 48.10 32.18 41.75
C GLU A 361 49.40 31.81 42.46
N ALA A 362 50.30 31.09 41.77
CA ALA A 362 51.63 30.77 42.29
C ALA A 362 52.43 32.05 42.61
N GLU A 363 52.43 33.03 41.70
CA GLU A 363 53.09 34.32 41.91
C GLU A 363 52.46 35.11 43.07
N ILE A 364 51.13 35.15 43.16
CA ILE A 364 50.42 35.81 44.27
C ILE A 364 50.80 35.16 45.61
N ASN A 365 50.87 33.84 45.66
CA ASN A 365 51.25 33.12 46.87
C ASN A 365 52.72 33.38 47.25
N HIS A 366 53.61 33.47 46.27
CA HIS A 366 55.00 33.87 46.46
C HIS A 366 55.10 35.30 47.04
N LEU A 367 54.46 36.28 46.40
CA LEU A 367 54.46 37.68 46.85
C LEU A 367 53.85 37.86 48.25
N LYS A 368 52.78 37.11 48.58
CA LYS A 368 52.22 37.09 49.94
C LYS A 368 53.23 36.59 50.97
N SER A 369 53.96 35.52 50.66
CA SER A 369 55.00 34.98 51.55
C SER A 369 56.13 35.98 51.78
N GLU A 370 56.61 36.67 50.73
CA GLU A 370 57.63 37.70 50.86
C GLU A 370 57.15 38.91 51.68
N SER A 371 55.88 39.30 51.51
CA SER A 371 55.26 40.38 52.28
C SER A 371 55.20 40.04 53.78
N GLU A 372 54.80 38.82 54.15
CA GLU A 372 54.79 38.40 55.55
C GLU A 372 56.20 38.34 56.15
N LEU A 373 57.19 37.81 55.42
CA LEU A 373 58.59 37.82 55.87
C LEU A 373 59.10 39.26 56.10
N THR A 374 58.74 40.18 55.21
CA THR A 374 59.11 41.60 55.35
C THR A 374 58.48 42.22 56.58
N LYS A 375 57.21 41.93 56.85
CA LYS A 375 56.48 42.38 58.04
C LYS A 375 57.12 41.85 59.33
N GLU A 376 57.47 40.57 59.38
CA GLU A 376 58.20 39.99 60.52
C GLU A 376 59.55 40.67 60.77
N ARG A 377 60.31 40.93 59.70
CA ARG A 377 61.59 41.66 59.80
C ARG A 377 61.40 43.08 60.33
N LEU A 378 60.37 43.80 59.89
CA LEU A 378 60.03 45.13 60.39
C LEU A 378 59.69 45.10 61.88
N THR A 379 58.79 44.20 62.30
CA THR A 379 58.44 44.06 63.72
C THR A 379 59.67 43.73 64.59
N ARG A 380 60.58 42.88 64.09
CA ARG A 380 61.84 42.59 64.80
C ARG A 380 62.73 43.83 64.95
N LEU A 381 62.83 44.65 63.91
CA LEU A 381 63.60 45.90 63.95
C LEU A 381 62.98 46.93 64.89
N GLU A 382 61.65 47.07 64.87
CA GLU A 382 60.91 47.96 65.79
C GLU A 382 61.15 47.58 67.25
N ASN A 383 61.08 46.27 67.57
CA ASN A 383 61.36 45.76 68.90
C ASN A 383 62.82 46.01 69.33
N LEU A 384 63.79 45.86 68.43
CA LEU A 384 65.19 46.18 68.71
C LEU A 384 65.40 47.67 69.00
N LEU A 385 64.73 48.56 68.27
CA LEU A 385 64.80 50.00 68.48
C LEU A 385 64.18 50.42 69.82
N LEU A 386 63.08 49.77 70.24
CA LEU A 386 62.45 50.01 71.54
C LEU A 386 63.37 49.61 72.70
N ASN A 387 64.11 48.52 72.57
CA ASN A 387 65.04 48.02 73.60
C ASN A 387 66.35 48.80 73.70
N LEU A 388 66.61 49.74 72.77
CA LEU A 388 67.79 50.62 72.76
C LEU A 388 67.53 51.99 73.42
N LYS A 389 66.29 52.30 73.79
CA LYS A 389 65.91 53.44 74.63
C LYS A 389 65.86 53.01 76.09
#